data_AF-A0A3D5R9D7-F1
#
_entry.id   AF-A0A3D5R9D7-F1
#
_cell.length_a   1.000
_cell.length_b   1.000
_cell.length_c   1.000
_cell.angle_alpha   90.00
_cell.angle_beta   90.00
_cell.angle_gamma   90.00
#
_symmetry.space_group_name_H-M   'P 1'
#
loop_
_entity.id
_entity.type
_entity.pdbx_description
1 polymer ?
#
loop_
_entity_poly.entity_id
_entity_poly.type
_entity_poly.pdbx_seq_one_letter_code
_entity_poly.pdbx_strand_id
1 'polypeptide(L)'
;LYSLKGLNYDTALEEIKKIKGVGDKVGNCILLFSMNKYEAFPVDIWMKRIMGKIYGIKGKPEDIRKKSEKIYGKYSGFAQQYLFYYASQGKLKDI
;
A
#
# COMPACT_ATOMS: atom_id res chain seq x y z
N LEU A 1 5.99 -18.35 8.18
CA LEU A 1 5.52 -16.94 8.29
C LEU A 1 6.67 -15.99 8.62
N TYR A 2 7.40 -16.16 9.72
CA TYR A 2 8.51 -15.24 10.08
C TYR A 2 9.68 -15.21 9.08
N SER A 3 9.88 -16.28 8.30
CA SER A 3 10.86 -16.33 7.20
C SER A 3 10.60 -15.28 6.11
N LEU A 4 9.37 -14.78 5.95
CA LEU A 4 9.02 -13.78 4.94
C LEU A 4 9.70 -12.43 5.16
N LYS A 5 10.11 -12.13 6.41
CA LYS A 5 10.83 -10.88 6.73
C LYS A 5 12.17 -10.77 5.99
N GLY A 6 12.85 -11.89 5.77
CA GLY A 6 14.14 -11.95 5.08
C GLY A 6 14.06 -11.91 3.55
N LEU A 7 12.86 -12.11 2.97
CA LEU A 7 12.68 -12.07 1.51
C LEU A 7 12.57 -10.63 0.99
N ASN A 8 12.84 -10.40 -0.29
CA ASN A 8 12.48 -9.11 -0.91
C ASN A 8 10.95 -8.93 -0.95
N TYR A 9 10.47 -7.69 -1.11
CA TYR A 9 9.05 -7.35 -1.07
C TYR A 9 8.20 -8.14 -2.07
N ASP A 10 8.60 -8.21 -3.34
CA ASP A 10 7.82 -8.89 -4.38
C ASP A 10 7.63 -10.37 -4.07
N THR A 11 8.71 -11.04 -3.66
CA THR A 11 8.67 -12.47 -3.29
C THR A 11 7.82 -12.67 -2.03
N ALA A 12 7.98 -11.80 -1.02
CA ALA A 12 7.19 -11.88 0.21
C ALA A 12 5.70 -11.68 -0.05
N LEU A 13 5.33 -10.82 -1.00
CA LEU A 13 3.94 -10.56 -1.38
C LEU A 13 3.31 -11.76 -2.08
N GLU A 14 4.02 -12.37 -3.02
CA GLU A 14 3.52 -13.57 -3.70
C GLU A 14 3.39 -14.75 -2.73
N GLU A 15 4.32 -14.92 -1.79
CA GLU A 15 4.20 -15.97 -0.76
C GLU A 15 3.00 -15.72 0.17
N ILE A 16 2.77 -14.49 0.63
CA ILE A 16 1.68 -14.22 1.58
C ILE A 16 0.30 -14.33 0.92
N LYS A 17 0.20 -14.06 -0.39
CA LYS A 17 -1.02 -14.23 -1.19
C LYS A 17 -1.44 -15.69 -1.39
N LYS A 18 -0.56 -16.66 -1.13
CA LYS A 18 -0.93 -18.09 -1.15
C LYS A 18 -1.90 -18.45 -0.02
N ILE A 19 -1.99 -17.63 1.03
CA ILE A 19 -2.94 -17.83 2.12
C ILE A 19 -4.35 -17.46 1.63
N LYS A 20 -5.30 -18.40 1.71
CA LYS A 20 -6.69 -18.19 1.27
C LYS A 20 -7.28 -16.96 1.96
N GLY A 21 -7.79 -16.02 1.15
CA GLY A 21 -8.38 -14.76 1.62
C GLY A 21 -7.40 -13.58 1.70
N VAL A 22 -6.11 -13.79 1.45
CA VAL A 22 -5.11 -12.72 1.39
C VAL A 22 -4.89 -12.28 -0.06
N GLY A 23 -5.47 -11.14 -0.44
CA GLY A 23 -5.20 -10.46 -1.71
C GLY A 23 -4.14 -9.37 -1.58
N ASP A 24 -3.87 -8.63 -2.66
CA ASP A 24 -2.80 -7.61 -2.69
C ASP A 24 -2.91 -6.57 -1.56
N LYS A 25 -4.11 -6.04 -1.29
CA LYS A 25 -4.31 -5.05 -0.22
C LYS A 25 -3.92 -5.61 1.14
N VAL A 26 -4.44 -6.79 1.48
CA VAL A 26 -4.22 -7.40 2.80
C VAL A 26 -2.76 -7.84 2.93
N GLY A 27 -2.20 -8.47 1.88
CA GLY A 27 -0.79 -8.84 1.83
C GLY A 27 0.13 -7.64 2.06
N ASN A 28 -0.12 -6.53 1.36
CA ASN A 28 0.64 -5.30 1.55
C ASN A 28 0.53 -4.75 2.99
N CYS A 29 -0.66 -4.76 3.61
CA CYS A 29 -0.81 -4.34 5.02
C CYS A 29 0.03 -5.24 5.95
N ILE A 30 -0.03 -6.56 5.77
CA ILE A 30 0.73 -7.49 6.62
C ILE A 30 2.23 -7.26 6.45
N LEU A 31 2.71 -7.13 5.21
CA LEU A 31 4.13 -6.89 4.93
C LEU A 31 4.64 -5.57 5.52
N LEU A 32 3.83 -4.51 5.40
CA LEU A 32 4.16 -3.19 5.95
C LEU A 32 4.23 -3.21 7.49
N PHE A 33 3.19 -3.76 8.13
CA PHE A 33 3.03 -3.64 9.59
C PHE A 33 3.78 -4.71 10.40
N SER A 34 4.09 -5.87 9.80
CA SER A 34 4.71 -6.99 10.52
C SER A 34 6.07 -7.44 9.97
N MET A 35 6.42 -7.10 8.74
CA MET A 35 7.62 -7.61 8.06
C MET A 35 8.61 -6.51 7.62
N ASN A 36 8.45 -5.27 8.07
CA ASN A 36 9.30 -4.12 7.76
C ASN A 36 9.50 -3.87 6.25
N LYS A 37 8.50 -4.20 5.42
CA LYS A 37 8.51 -3.87 3.99
C LYS A 37 7.96 -2.47 3.78
N TYR A 38 8.76 -1.46 4.10
CA TYR A 38 8.34 -0.05 4.03
C TYR A 38 8.12 0.44 2.59
N GLU A 39 8.58 -0.30 1.60
CA GLU A 39 8.27 -0.12 0.19
C GLU A 39 6.83 -0.55 -0.19
N ALA A 40 6.13 -1.29 0.67
CA ALA A 40 4.75 -1.72 0.42
C ALA A 40 3.77 -0.55 0.43
N PHE A 41 2.80 -0.54 -0.50
CA PHE A 41 1.78 0.50 -0.60
C PHE A 41 0.36 -0.11 -0.62
N PRO A 42 -0.28 -0.34 0.54
CA PRO A 42 -1.62 -0.89 0.59
C PRO A 42 -2.66 0.07 -0.05
N VAL A 43 -3.30 -0.36 -1.14
CA VAL A 43 -4.36 0.40 -1.82
C VAL A 43 -5.74 -0.12 -1.45
N ASP A 44 -6.47 0.63 -0.64
CA ASP A 44 -7.89 0.42 -0.36
C ASP A 44 -8.77 1.45 -1.09
N ILE A 45 -10.06 1.50 -0.74
CA ILE A 45 -11.02 2.44 -1.35
C ILE A 45 -10.63 3.91 -1.04
N TRP A 46 -10.14 4.20 0.15
CA TRP A 46 -9.73 5.55 0.54
C TRP A 46 -8.47 5.98 -0.19
N MET A 47 -7.46 5.10 -0.23
CA MET A 47 -6.22 5.36 -0.96
C MET A 47 -6.48 5.53 -2.45
N LYS A 48 -7.38 4.74 -3.04
CA LYS A 48 -7.81 4.95 -4.43
C LYS A 48 -8.43 6.34 -4.65
N ARG A 49 -9.23 6.85 -3.71
CA ARG A 49 -9.81 8.20 -3.78
C ARG A 49 -8.74 9.28 -3.62
N ILE A 50 -7.86 9.13 -2.63
CA ILE A 50 -6.75 10.08 -2.35
C ILE A 50 -5.85 10.20 -3.57
N MET A 51 -5.35 9.07 -4.08
CA MET A 51 -4.45 9.04 -5.24
C MET A 51 -5.12 9.60 -6.49
N GLY A 52 -6.42 9.33 -6.66
CA GLY A 52 -7.21 9.88 -7.77
C GLY A 52 -7.47 11.38 -7.68
N LYS A 53 -7.67 11.93 -6.47
CA LYS A 53 -7.90 13.36 -6.23
C LYS A 53 -6.62 14.19 -6.27
N ILE A 54 -5.63 13.82 -5.47
CA ILE A 54 -4.42 14.63 -5.25
C ILE A 54 -3.42 14.46 -6.39
N TYR A 55 -3.25 13.24 -6.90
CA TYR A 55 -2.22 12.91 -7.89
C TYR A 55 -2.79 12.66 -9.29
N GLY A 56 -4.12 12.68 -9.46
CA GLY A 56 -4.76 12.30 -10.73
C GLY A 56 -4.57 10.83 -11.12
N ILE A 57 -4.08 9.99 -10.21
CA ILE A 57 -3.76 8.59 -10.48
C ILE A 57 -5.00 7.74 -10.28
N LYS A 58 -5.61 7.32 -11.38
CA LYS A 58 -6.78 6.43 -11.43
C LYS A 58 -6.43 5.11 -12.09
N GLY A 59 -7.15 4.05 -11.74
CA GLY A 59 -6.94 2.71 -12.31
C GLY A 59 -7.31 1.57 -11.38
N LYS A 60 -6.79 0.38 -11.66
CA LYS A 60 -6.87 -0.78 -10.77
C LYS A 60 -5.95 -0.54 -9.55
N PRO A 61 -6.23 -1.13 -8.38
CA PRO A 61 -5.39 -0.97 -7.19
C PRO A 61 -3.91 -1.28 -7.43
N GLU A 62 -3.61 -2.29 -8.24
CA GLU A 62 -2.24 -2.66 -8.61
C GLU A 62 -1.51 -1.55 -9.39
N ASP A 63 -2.18 -0.89 -10.34
CA ASP A 63 -1.60 0.22 -11.11
C ASP A 63 -1.30 1.42 -10.22
N ILE A 64 -2.24 1.72 -9.31
CA ILE A 64 -2.09 2.79 -8.32
C ILE A 64 -0.91 2.48 -7.40
N ARG A 65 -0.81 1.24 -6.93
CA ARG A 65 0.31 0.76 -6.11
C ARG A 65 1.64 0.96 -6.82
N LYS A 66 1.81 0.40 -8.02
CA LYS A 66 3.06 0.50 -8.80
C LYS A 66 3.46 1.96 -9.07
N LYS A 67 2.50 2.84 -9.37
CA LYS A 67 2.79 4.28 -9.53
C LYS A 67 3.20 4.94 -8.22
N SER A 68 2.53 4.60 -7.12
CA SER A 68 2.86 5.13 -5.79
C SER A 68 4.24 4.66 -5.31
N GLU A 69 4.57 3.39 -5.55
CA GLU A 69 5.89 2.80 -5.29
C GLU A 69 7.00 3.50 -6.09
N LYS A 70 6.72 3.91 -7.34
CA LYS A 70 7.67 4.74 -8.12
C LYS A 70 7.83 6.16 -7.58
N ILE A 71 6.78 6.76 -7.03
CA ILE A 71 6.80 8.13 -6.49
C ILE A 71 7.55 8.18 -5.15
N TYR A 72 7.25 7.25 -4.25
CA TYR A 72 7.74 7.28 -2.87
C TYR A 72 8.91 6.31 -2.61
N GLY A 73 9.15 5.36 -3.51
CA GLY A 73 10.21 4.35 -3.38
C GLY A 73 10.12 3.58 -2.07
N LYS A 74 11.25 3.51 -1.35
CA LYS A 74 11.35 2.85 -0.04
C LYS A 74 10.50 3.47 1.07
N TYR A 75 9.91 4.65 0.83
CA TYR A 75 9.09 5.37 1.81
C TYR A 75 7.58 5.25 1.55
N SER A 76 7.20 4.41 0.59
CA SER A 76 5.81 4.20 0.16
C SER A 76 4.85 3.91 1.31
N GLY A 77 5.20 3.01 2.21
CA GLY A 77 4.40 2.67 3.37
C GLY A 77 4.19 3.84 4.33
N PHE A 78 5.23 4.65 4.56
CA PHE A 78 5.10 5.86 5.38
C PHE A 78 4.18 6.89 4.72
N ALA A 79 4.38 7.16 3.42
CA ALA A 79 3.52 8.07 2.67
C ALA A 79 2.05 7.61 2.70
N GLN A 80 1.82 6.31 2.49
CA GLN A 80 0.49 5.71 2.56
C GLN A 80 -0.16 5.93 3.94
N GLN A 81 0.57 5.79 5.04
CA GLN A 81 0.06 6.04 6.40
C GLN A 81 -0.30 7.51 6.63
N TYR A 82 0.55 8.44 6.20
CA TYR A 82 0.25 9.88 6.32
C TYR A 82 -0.96 10.29 5.49
N LEU A 83 -1.05 9.80 4.24
CA LEU A 83 -2.20 10.04 3.37
C LEU A 83 -3.50 9.47 3.97
N PHE A 84 -3.43 8.25 4.52
CA PHE A 84 -4.57 7.62 5.18
C PHE A 84 -5.00 8.40 6.42
N TYR A 85 -4.06 8.81 7.27
CA TYR A 85 -4.34 9.61 8.45
C TYR A 85 -4.95 10.97 8.08
N TYR A 86 -4.40 11.65 7.08
CA TYR A 86 -4.96 12.91 6.58
C TYR A 86 -6.43 12.73 6.14
N ALA A 87 -6.72 11.67 5.38
CA ALA A 87 -8.06 11.40 4.88
C ALA A 87 -9.06 10.99 5.97
N SER A 88 -8.61 10.22 6.97
CA SER A 88 -9.48 9.76 8.07
C SER A 88 -9.94 10.90 8.99
N GLN A 89 -9.18 11.99 9.05
CA GLN A 89 -9.55 13.23 9.73
C GLN A 89 -10.58 14.08 8.95
N GLY A 90 -11.15 13.58 7.85
CA GLY A 90 -12.15 14.29 7.06
C GLY A 90 -11.59 15.37 6.11
N LYS A 91 -10.28 15.62 6.16
CA LYS A 91 -9.60 16.69 5.40
C LYS A 91 -9.53 16.45 3.89
N LEU A 92 -10.04 15.31 3.42
CA LEU A 92 -10.17 15.02 1.98
C LEU A 92 -11.32 15.80 1.32
N LYS A 93 -12.20 16.43 2.10
CA LYS A 93 -13.24 17.33 1.59
C LYS A 93 -12.70 18.74 1.32
N ASP A 94 -11.58 19.09 1.95
CA ASP A 94 -10.94 20.40 1.86
C ASP A 94 -9.98 20.51 0.66
N ILE A 95 -9.88 19.44 -0.14
CA ILE A 95 -9.13 19.33 -1.41
C ILE A 95 -10.09 18.81 -2.50
#